data_AF-A0A163GFB5-F1
#
_entry.id   AF-A0A163GFB5-F1
#
_cell.length_a   1.000
_cell.length_b   1.000
_cell.length_c   1.000
_cell.angle_alpha   90.00
_cell.angle_beta   90.00
_cell.angle_gamma   90.00
#
_symmetry.space_group_name_H-M   'P 1'
#
loop_
_entity.id
_entity.type
_entity.pdbx_description
1 polymer ?
#
loop_
_entity_poly.entity_id
_entity_poly.type
_entity_poly.pdbx_seq_one_letter_code
_entity_poly.pdbx_strand_id
1 'polypeptide(L)'
;MGSLLFSGIASAAQAGFSWWPTLREGSTGGYVSGLQANLWAFGQQPYTAIDGSFGSGTKTGVMNFQRYAGVTADGVAGSSTWNRFDYYSFYSTDKHWYLDSPQSSTYWTFYDANGTRVSYEVLYKSNNARVKFGYVN
;
A
#
# COMPACT_ATOMS: atom_id res chain seq x y z
N MET A 1 -4.01 25.04 19.56
CA MET A 1 -5.10 24.93 18.56
C MET A 1 -5.12 23.48 18.13
N GLY A 2 -6.09 22.61 18.34
CA GLY A 2 -7.32 22.58 19.15
C GLY A 2 -7.75 21.11 19.07
N SER A 3 -7.90 20.45 20.21
CA SER A 3 -8.32 19.05 20.28
C SER A 3 -9.79 18.93 19.84
N LEU A 4 -10.10 17.98 18.96
CA LEU A 4 -11.47 17.62 18.64
C LEU A 4 -11.69 16.14 18.96
N LEU A 5 -12.44 15.93 20.03
CA LEU A 5 -13.05 14.67 20.41
C LEU A 5 -14.29 14.46 19.53
N PHE A 6 -14.35 13.36 18.78
CA PHE A 6 -15.59 12.81 18.25
C PHE A 6 -15.66 11.33 18.59
N SER A 7 -16.48 11.00 19.59
CA SER A 7 -16.90 9.62 19.87
C SER A 7 -18.11 9.30 19.01
N GLY A 8 -18.03 8.25 18.20
CA GLY A 8 -19.21 7.50 17.76
C GLY A 8 -19.57 7.56 16.27
N ILE A 9 -18.69 7.06 15.40
CA ILE A 9 -18.97 6.03 14.38
C ILE A 9 -17.62 5.50 13.90
N ALA A 10 -17.33 4.22 14.14
CA ALA A 10 -16.17 3.49 13.59
C ALA A 10 -14.85 4.29 13.55
N SER A 11 -14.28 4.54 14.73
CA SER A 11 -12.92 5.02 14.93
C SER A 11 -11.94 4.26 14.03
N ALA A 12 -11.23 4.94 13.14
CA ALA A 12 -9.84 4.69 12.71
C ALA A 12 -9.35 3.24 12.45
N ALA A 13 -10.25 2.26 12.34
CA ALA A 13 -9.95 0.84 12.23
C ALA A 13 -9.93 0.38 10.76
N GLN A 14 -9.98 1.32 9.81
CA GLN A 14 -10.00 1.05 8.37
C GLN A 14 -9.13 2.03 7.55
N ALA A 15 -8.23 2.78 8.18
CA ALA A 15 -7.25 3.62 7.48
C ALA A 15 -5.84 3.03 7.65
N GLY A 16 -5.37 2.19 6.72
CA GLY A 16 -4.08 1.50 6.88
C GLY A 16 -3.99 0.09 6.28
N PHE A 17 -2.82 -0.51 6.39
CA PHE A 17 -2.53 -1.84 5.85
C PHE A 17 -2.68 -2.96 6.88
N SER A 18 -2.90 -2.64 8.16
CA SER A 18 -2.83 -3.62 9.28
C SER A 18 -3.86 -4.76 9.22
N TRP A 19 -4.97 -4.60 8.48
CA TRP A 19 -6.00 -5.63 8.32
C TRP A 19 -5.92 -6.37 6.98
N TRP A 20 -4.91 -6.06 6.17
CA TRP A 20 -4.75 -6.69 4.87
C TRP A 20 -4.37 -8.17 5.07
N PRO A 21 -4.89 -9.06 4.22
CA PRO A 21 -4.63 -10.49 4.33
C PRO A 21 -3.16 -10.79 4.13
N THR A 22 -2.72 -11.94 4.63
CA THR A 22 -1.39 -12.44 4.31
C THR A 22 -1.36 -12.90 2.86
N LEU A 23 -0.47 -12.31 2.05
CA LEU A 23 -0.28 -12.67 0.65
C LEU A 23 1.05 -13.39 0.45
N ARG A 24 1.05 -14.39 -0.43
CA ARG A 24 2.24 -15.18 -0.78
C ARG A 24 2.17 -15.62 -2.22
N GLU A 25 3.24 -16.25 -2.70
CA GLU A 25 3.26 -16.86 -4.03
C GLU A 25 2.02 -17.74 -4.28
N GLY A 26 1.34 -17.50 -5.40
CA GLY A 26 0.06 -18.12 -5.76
C GLY A 26 -1.18 -17.34 -5.32
N SER A 27 -1.07 -16.32 -4.45
CA SER A 27 -2.19 -15.41 -4.15
C SER A 27 -2.58 -14.60 -5.39
N THR A 28 -3.86 -14.26 -5.52
CA THR A 28 -4.39 -13.44 -6.61
C THR A 28 -5.45 -12.45 -6.09
N GLY A 29 -5.78 -11.43 -6.88
CA GLY A 29 -6.88 -10.49 -6.61
C GLY A 29 -6.43 -9.07 -6.28
N GLY A 30 -7.38 -8.24 -5.81
CA GLY A 30 -7.14 -6.81 -5.63
C GLY A 30 -6.08 -6.50 -4.56
N TYR A 31 -6.01 -7.30 -3.49
CA TYR A 31 -4.95 -7.16 -2.49
C TYR A 31 -3.54 -7.37 -3.06
N VAL A 32 -3.39 -8.25 -4.04
CA VAL A 32 -2.10 -8.44 -4.74
C VAL A 32 -1.78 -7.23 -5.60
N SER A 33 -2.77 -6.68 -6.31
CA SER A 33 -2.59 -5.44 -7.07
C SER A 33 -2.15 -4.28 -6.17
N GLY A 34 -2.74 -4.14 -4.98
CA GLY A 34 -2.34 -3.15 -3.99
C GLY A 34 -0.91 -3.37 -3.47
N LEU A 35 -0.53 -4.62 -3.18
CA LEU A 35 0.85 -4.98 -2.83
C LEU A 35 1.82 -4.55 -3.93
N GLN A 36 1.54 -4.90 -5.19
CA GLN A 36 2.38 -4.59 -6.34
C GLN A 36 2.50 -3.08 -6.58
N ALA A 37 1.43 -2.32 -6.37
CA ALA A 37 1.45 -0.85 -6.42
C ALA A 37 2.38 -0.26 -5.34
N ASN A 38 2.33 -0.80 -4.12
CA ASN A 38 3.24 -0.39 -3.05
C ASN A 38 4.69 -0.72 -3.36
N LEU A 39 4.96 -1.94 -3.85
CA LEU A 39 6.31 -2.35 -4.25
C LEU A 39 6.86 -1.46 -5.37
N TRP A 40 6.02 -1.08 -6.33
CA TRP A 40 6.40 -0.13 -7.37
C TRP A 40 6.71 1.26 -6.82
N ALA A 41 5.89 1.78 -5.90
CA ALA A 41 6.15 3.07 -5.26
C ALA A 41 7.50 3.08 -4.52
N PHE A 42 7.93 1.95 -3.97
CA PHE A 42 9.24 1.78 -3.33
C PHE A 42 10.38 1.41 -4.29
N GLY A 43 10.13 1.33 -5.59
CA GLY A 43 11.13 0.94 -6.59
C GLY A 43 11.58 -0.52 -6.52
N GLN A 44 10.83 -1.38 -5.80
CA GLN A 44 11.17 -2.78 -5.60
C GLN A 44 10.59 -3.69 -6.69
N GLN A 45 9.70 -3.14 -7.52
CA GLN A 45 9.09 -3.82 -8.65
C GLN A 45 8.71 -2.80 -9.74
N PRO A 46 8.75 -3.15 -11.04
CA PRO A 46 8.20 -2.29 -12.10
C PRO A 46 6.66 -2.24 -12.08
N TYR A 47 6.10 -1.12 -12.55
CA TYR A 47 4.64 -0.93 -12.67
C TYR A 47 3.96 -1.94 -13.61
N THR A 48 4.70 -2.49 -14.57
CA THR A 48 4.21 -3.50 -15.52
C THR A 48 3.86 -4.82 -14.85
N ALA A 49 4.38 -5.07 -13.65
CA ALA A 49 4.08 -6.25 -12.85
C ALA A 49 2.89 -6.03 -11.89
N ILE A 50 2.08 -4.99 -12.09
CA ILE A 50 0.80 -4.81 -11.38
C ILE A 50 -0.29 -5.54 -12.18
N ASP A 51 -0.40 -6.84 -11.97
CA ASP A 51 -1.30 -7.76 -12.69
C ASP A 51 -2.28 -8.50 -11.76
N GLY A 52 -2.19 -8.27 -10.44
CA GLY A 52 -3.02 -8.94 -9.45
C GLY A 52 -2.66 -10.41 -9.22
N SER A 53 -1.50 -10.86 -9.70
CA SER A 53 -0.99 -12.23 -9.56
C SER A 53 0.34 -12.27 -8.81
N PHE A 54 0.37 -12.99 -7.68
CA PHE A 54 1.57 -13.08 -6.87
C PHE A 54 2.49 -14.17 -7.42
N GLY A 55 3.30 -13.82 -8.41
CA GLY A 55 4.35 -14.68 -8.96
C GLY A 55 5.73 -14.48 -8.31
N SER A 56 6.75 -15.11 -8.90
CA SER A 56 8.15 -15.02 -8.46
C SER A 56 8.72 -13.60 -8.50
N GLY A 57 8.29 -12.77 -9.46
CA GLY A 57 8.62 -11.34 -9.52
C GLY A 57 8.13 -10.59 -8.29
N THR A 58 6.84 -10.76 -7.95
CA THR A 58 6.22 -10.18 -6.74
C THR A 58 6.94 -10.64 -5.48
N LYS A 59 7.24 -11.93 -5.36
CA LYS A 59 8.01 -12.48 -4.22
C LYS A 59 9.36 -11.81 -4.05
N THR A 60 10.08 -11.63 -5.16
CA THR A 60 11.38 -10.95 -5.16
C THR A 60 11.23 -9.49 -4.72
N GLY A 61 10.22 -8.78 -5.22
CA GLY A 61 9.90 -7.42 -4.80
C GLY A 61 9.59 -7.33 -3.31
N VAL A 62 8.78 -8.25 -2.77
CA VAL A 62 8.47 -8.34 -1.33
C VAL A 62 9.74 -8.56 -0.52
N MET A 63 10.59 -9.52 -0.89
CA MET A 63 11.86 -9.75 -0.19
C MET A 63 12.77 -8.52 -0.19
N ASN A 64 12.85 -7.80 -1.31
CA ASN A 64 13.66 -6.60 -1.39
C ASN A 64 13.11 -5.47 -0.51
N PHE A 65 11.79 -5.28 -0.51
CA PHE A 65 11.13 -4.36 0.42
C PHE A 65 11.36 -4.76 1.88
N GLN A 66 11.24 -6.05 2.23
CA GLN A 66 11.44 -6.53 3.59
C GLN A 66 12.88 -6.27 4.08
N ARG A 67 13.88 -6.52 3.23
CA ARG A 67 15.28 -6.19 3.50
C ARG A 67 15.47 -4.69 3.74
N TYR A 68 14.87 -3.87 2.88
CA TYR A 68 14.89 -2.41 3.02
C TYR A 68 14.22 -1.94 4.33
N ALA A 69 13.10 -2.58 4.68
CA ALA A 69 12.32 -2.29 5.86
C ALA A 69 12.98 -2.74 7.17
N GLY A 70 14.03 -3.57 7.10
CA GLY A 70 14.66 -4.17 8.28
C GLY A 70 13.81 -5.26 8.95
N VAL A 71 12.95 -5.93 8.19
CA VAL A 71 12.16 -7.09 8.68
C VAL A 71 12.62 -8.38 7.99
N THR A 72 12.20 -9.53 8.51
CA THR A 72 12.54 -10.85 7.94
C THR A 72 12.12 -10.91 6.48
N ALA A 73 13.08 -11.22 5.60
CA ALA A 73 12.87 -11.29 4.15
C ALA A 73 12.40 -12.68 3.72
N ASP A 74 11.18 -13.06 4.10
CA ASP A 74 10.57 -14.36 3.80
C ASP A 74 9.79 -14.40 2.46
N GLY A 75 9.61 -13.24 1.81
CA GLY A 75 8.85 -13.12 0.56
C GLY A 75 7.34 -13.27 0.74
N VAL A 76 6.84 -13.18 1.98
CA VAL A 76 5.43 -13.24 2.35
C VAL A 76 4.99 -11.87 2.87
N ALA A 77 3.97 -11.28 2.23
CA ALA A 77 3.39 -10.03 2.70
C ALA A 77 2.40 -10.31 3.85
N GLY A 78 2.96 -10.51 5.05
CA GLY A 78 2.20 -10.64 6.30
C GLY A 78 2.12 -9.33 7.08
N SER A 79 1.62 -9.41 8.32
CA SER A 79 1.42 -8.25 9.21
C SER A 79 2.68 -7.40 9.41
N SER A 80 3.86 -8.02 9.54
CA SER A 80 5.14 -7.31 9.65
C SER A 80 5.44 -6.44 8.43
N THR A 81 5.12 -6.95 7.24
CA THR A 81 5.32 -6.24 5.97
C THR A 81 4.30 -5.11 5.82
N TRP A 82 3.03 -5.38 6.13
CA TRP A 82 1.96 -4.39 6.07
C TRP A 82 2.17 -3.25 7.05
N ASN A 83 2.56 -3.53 8.30
CA ASN A 83 2.89 -2.51 9.30
C ASN A 83 4.02 -1.59 8.83
N ARG A 84 4.93 -2.06 7.96
CA ARG A 84 5.95 -1.18 7.41
C ARG A 84 5.40 -0.23 6.36
N PHE A 85 4.53 -0.68 5.47
CA PHE A 85 3.84 0.23 4.56
C PHE A 85 3.00 1.25 5.35
N ASP A 86 2.36 0.81 6.42
CA ASP A 86 1.60 1.65 7.34
C ASP A 86 2.47 2.73 8.00
N TYR A 87 3.64 2.34 8.49
CA TYR A 87 4.63 3.27 9.06
C TYR A 87 5.09 4.36 8.07
N TYR A 88 5.16 4.03 6.78
CA TYR A 88 5.48 4.98 5.72
C TYR A 88 4.27 5.74 5.17
N SER A 89 3.08 5.50 5.73
CA SER A 89 1.87 6.16 5.27
C SER A 89 1.57 7.41 6.09
N PHE A 90 1.00 8.42 5.43
CA PHE A 90 0.39 9.56 6.08
C PHE A 90 -1.11 9.58 5.83
N TYR A 91 -1.86 9.83 6.89
CA TYR A 91 -3.32 9.84 6.87
C TYR A 91 -3.84 11.26 6.67
N SER A 92 -4.80 11.41 5.77
CA SER A 92 -5.40 12.69 5.44
C SER A 92 -6.90 12.50 5.30
N THR A 93 -7.64 12.72 6.39
CA THR A 93 -9.08 12.40 6.53
C THR A 93 -9.35 10.91 6.77
N ASP A 94 -10.47 10.59 7.42
CA ASP A 94 -10.83 9.24 7.91
C ASP A 94 -10.98 8.14 6.83
N LYS A 95 -10.83 8.47 5.54
CA LYS A 95 -10.97 7.51 4.43
C LYS A 95 -9.82 7.50 3.45
N HIS A 96 -8.90 8.45 3.55
CA HIS A 96 -7.80 8.57 2.60
C HIS A 96 -6.45 8.51 3.29
N TRP A 97 -5.52 7.78 2.70
CA TRP A 97 -4.13 7.79 3.12
C TRP A 97 -3.21 7.70 1.93
N TYR A 98 -1.97 8.08 2.18
CA TYR A 98 -0.94 8.14 1.16
C TYR A 98 0.27 7.37 1.65
N LEU A 99 0.79 6.50 0.82
CA LEU A 99 2.05 5.82 1.07
C LEU A 99 3.20 6.71 0.57
N ASP A 100 3.97 7.27 1.50
CA ASP A 100 5.19 8.00 1.17
C ASP A 100 6.35 7.02 1.03
N SER A 101 6.83 6.85 -0.20
CA SER A 101 8.08 6.15 -0.44
C SER A 101 9.24 7.14 -0.37
N PRO A 102 10.08 7.12 0.69
CA PRO A 102 11.23 8.02 0.81
C PRO A 102 12.27 7.84 -0.31
N GLN A 103 12.24 6.70 -1.03
CA GLN A 103 13.10 6.42 -2.18
C GLN A 103 12.55 6.99 -3.51
N SER A 104 11.30 7.43 -3.54
CA SER A 104 10.66 7.94 -4.75
C SER A 104 10.40 9.43 -4.60
N SER A 105 11.20 10.25 -5.29
CA SER A 105 10.89 11.67 -5.47
C SER A 105 9.77 11.90 -6.50
N THR A 106 9.38 10.86 -7.24
CA THR A 106 8.54 11.00 -8.43
C THR A 106 7.08 10.63 -8.17
N TYR A 107 6.83 9.60 -7.36
CA TYR A 107 5.50 9.02 -7.19
C TYR A 107 5.12 8.80 -5.73
N TRP A 108 3.86 9.01 -5.42
CA TRP A 108 3.19 8.64 -4.17
C TRP A 108 1.94 7.80 -4.50
N THR A 109 1.56 6.89 -3.61
CA THR A 109 0.35 6.07 -3.79
C THR A 109 -0.72 6.57 -2.85
N PHE A 110 -1.81 7.09 -3.41
CA PHE A 110 -3.03 7.45 -2.73
C PHE A 110 -3.95 6.24 -2.59
N TYR A 111 -4.62 6.15 -1.47
CA TYR A 111 -5.63 5.14 -1.17
C TYR A 111 -6.91 5.80 -0.71
N ASP A 112 -8.04 5.29 -1.19
CA ASP A 112 -9.38 5.75 -0.83
C ASP A 112 -10.26 4.54 -0.48
N ALA A 113 -10.72 4.49 0.76
CA ALA A 113 -11.65 3.48 1.27
C ALA A 113 -13.10 4.00 1.22
N ASN A 114 -13.79 3.69 0.12
CA ASN A 114 -15.20 4.02 -0.07
C ASN A 114 -16.09 2.79 0.17
N GLY A 115 -16.53 2.60 1.42
CA GLY A 115 -17.46 1.54 1.80
C GLY A 115 -16.81 0.16 1.74
N THR A 116 -17.22 -0.69 0.80
CA THR A 116 -16.69 -2.06 0.63
C THR A 116 -15.49 -2.17 -0.30
N ARG A 117 -15.06 -1.07 -0.92
CA ARG A 117 -13.97 -1.06 -1.91
C ARG A 117 -12.87 -0.10 -1.47
N VAL A 118 -11.63 -0.55 -1.64
CA VAL A 118 -10.47 0.32 -1.56
C VAL A 118 -9.97 0.55 -2.98
N SER A 119 -9.70 1.79 -3.36
CA SER A 119 -8.97 2.11 -4.60
C SER A 119 -7.58 2.57 -4.26
N TYR A 120 -6.63 2.27 -5.15
CA TYR A 120 -5.30 2.85 -5.12
C TYR A 120 -5.08 3.68 -6.38
N GLU A 121 -4.38 4.79 -6.23
CA GLU A 121 -3.94 5.65 -7.33
C GLU A 121 -2.48 6.00 -7.12
N VAL A 122 -1.66 5.75 -8.12
CA VAL A 122 -0.28 6.25 -8.13
C VAL A 122 -0.25 7.55 -8.89
N LEU A 123 0.22 8.59 -8.21
CA LEU A 123 0.20 9.96 -8.69
C LEU A 123 1.64 10.47 -8.77
N TYR A 124 1.90 11.41 -9.69
CA TYR A 124 3.15 12.18 -9.65
C TYR A 124 3.18 13.09 -8.42
N LYS A 125 4.30 13.15 -7.69
CA LYS A 125 4.49 14.09 -6.57
C LYS A 125 4.53 15.55 -7.04
N SER A 126 4.89 15.81 -8.29
CA SER A 126 5.08 17.17 -8.84
C SER A 126 3.79 17.92 -9.14
N ASN A 127 2.74 17.21 -9.58
CA ASN A 127 1.50 17.83 -10.07
C ASN A 127 0.24 17.01 -9.77
N ASN A 128 0.37 15.92 -9.01
CA ASN A 128 -0.73 15.00 -8.67
C ASN A 128 -1.41 14.36 -9.88
N ALA A 129 -0.78 14.38 -11.06
CA ALA A 129 -1.33 13.71 -12.23
C ALA A 129 -1.29 12.19 -12.04
N ARG A 130 -2.40 11.53 -12.38
CA ARG A 130 -2.57 10.09 -12.17
C ARG A 130 -1.80 9.28 -13.20
N VAL A 131 -0.99 8.35 -12.72
CA VAL A 131 -0.15 7.44 -13.52
C VAL A 131 -0.83 6.09 -13.70
N LYS A 132 -1.35 5.55 -12.59
CA LYS A 132 -1.99 4.24 -12.55
C LYS A 132 -3.07 4.28 -11.48
N PHE A 133 -4.13 3.51 -11.68
CA PHE A 133 -5.13 3.29 -10.65
C PHE A 133 -5.64 1.86 -10.71
N GLY A 134 -6.25 1.41 -9.62
CA GLY A 134 -6.91 0.11 -9.54
C GLY A 134 -7.74 -0.02 -8.28
N TYR A 135 -8.31 -1.22 -8.12
CA TYR A 135 -9.15 -1.55 -6.98
C TYR A 135 -8.53 -2.70 -6.18
N VAL A 136 -8.73 -2.63 -4.87
CA VAL A 136 -8.41 -3.63 -3.87
C VAL A 136 -9.74 -4.17 -3.36
N ASN A 137 -10.04 -5.40 -3.74
CA ASN A 137 -11.27 -6.14 -3.45
C ASN A 137 -11.00 -7.65 -3.50
#